data_AF-A0A8J9WAD2-F1
#
_entry.id   AF-A0A8J9WAD2-F1
#
_cell.length_a   1.000
_cell.length_b   1.000
_cell.length_c   1.000
_cell.angle_alpha   90.00
_cell.angle_beta   90.00
_cell.angle_gamma   90.00
#
_symmetry.space_group_name_H-M   'P 1'
#
loop_
_entity.id
_entity.type
_entity.pdbx_description
1 polymer ?
#
loop_
_entity_poly.entity_id
_entity_poly.type
_entity_poly.pdbx_seq_one_letter_code
_entity_poly.pdbx_strand_id
1 'polypeptide(L)'
;MASINELDEDSNISVTLSVSDINDSLETVSPVSPTDTAESSSSSQARLLLLDGTFFKYLPEKCTGNKITALCMKCPRDVLTKVKGFHNCTSNFLSHLKRKHGQDCIEEYKTYVKKKKSEVKKKGDTFVKITTSKTKRSNEKIMSQEQFDENILKYFIHSMIPLHAVEDPYFSKIFTDLNISEMGLILMSRRTLGRRIEKHYETQVAKIKSELEKVPYVCTTIDIWTAHWITNDLRRVSVALDCQRFRGVHSYDRLSDIIQEINGEFDLNTNKIVASVTDNGSNFVKAFKTFGVKLTNINIENEVMPDSQPTEASSESDVEEGESWNLDNPEHICFLPVHLRCCAHFLSLCATTDANKVLTEQDTPLSQMHAAIMKKCNVLWKAAGRPKSAETIQDVLGHTLSRPGETRWNSLFDALQQIFNMKEKSLLLHRSLNMKILLK
;
A
#
# COMPACT_ATOMS: atom_id res chain seq x y z
N MET A 1 -41.91 37.14 -2.44
CA MET A 1 -41.20 38.11 -3.28
C MET A 1 -39.86 38.42 -2.60
N ALA A 2 -38.80 38.51 -3.41
CA ALA A 2 -37.36 38.64 -3.09
C ALA A 2 -36.72 37.33 -2.57
N SER A 3 -36.00 36.52 -3.37
CA SER A 3 -34.84 36.71 -4.28
C SER A 3 -33.48 36.69 -3.58
N ILE A 4 -32.81 35.53 -3.71
CA ILE A 4 -31.42 35.27 -4.15
C ILE A 4 -30.34 36.28 -3.75
N ASN A 5 -29.31 35.76 -3.06
CA ASN A 5 -27.84 36.01 -3.19
C ASN A 5 -27.17 35.34 -1.97
N GLU A 6 -26.02 34.67 -1.96
CA GLU A 6 -24.98 34.28 -2.92
C GLU A 6 -24.34 33.00 -2.31
N LEU A 7 -24.07 31.99 -3.14
CA LEU A 7 -23.27 30.83 -2.77
C LEU A 7 -21.86 31.10 -3.26
N ASP A 8 -20.91 31.27 -2.34
CA ASP A 8 -19.48 31.21 -2.64
C ASP A 8 -18.95 29.79 -2.44
N GLU A 9 -18.10 29.43 -3.39
CA GLU A 9 -17.45 28.15 -3.65
C GLU A 9 -16.35 27.83 -2.62
N ASP A 10 -15.85 26.60 -2.71
CA ASP A 10 -14.60 26.07 -2.14
C ASP A 10 -14.60 25.48 -0.72
N SER A 11 -15.00 24.20 -0.62
CA SER A 11 -14.20 23.19 0.09
C SER A 11 -14.53 21.76 -0.37
N ASN A 12 -14.01 21.38 -1.54
CA ASN A 12 -13.93 19.97 -1.97
C ASN A 12 -12.79 19.27 -1.22
N ILE A 13 -13.11 18.48 -0.19
CA ILE A 13 -12.18 17.48 0.36
C ILE A 13 -12.47 16.17 -0.37
N SER A 14 -11.71 15.90 -1.44
CA SER A 14 -11.65 14.57 -2.03
C SER A 14 -10.72 13.70 -1.19
N VAL A 15 -11.25 12.60 -0.66
CA VAL A 15 -10.44 11.52 -0.11
C VAL A 15 -10.17 10.55 -1.26
N THR A 16 -9.05 10.75 -1.94
CA THR A 16 -8.55 9.84 -2.97
C THR A 16 -7.90 8.62 -2.30
N LEU A 17 -8.60 7.48 -2.35
CA LEU A 17 -7.96 6.17 -2.27
C LEU A 17 -7.38 5.87 -3.66
N SER A 18 -6.06 6.00 -3.81
CA SER A 18 -5.37 5.68 -5.05
C SER A 18 -5.21 4.16 -5.19
N VAL A 19 -6.11 3.53 -5.96
CA VAL A 19 -5.83 2.31 -6.71
C VAL A 19 -5.98 2.70 -8.18
N SER A 20 -4.85 2.97 -8.83
CA SER A 20 -4.81 3.42 -10.22
C SER A 20 -5.18 2.29 -11.18
N ASP A 21 -6.09 2.63 -12.09
CA ASP A 21 -6.65 1.83 -13.17
C ASP A 21 -5.62 1.24 -14.14
N ILE A 22 -5.87 0.00 -14.55
CA ILE A 22 -5.46 -0.54 -15.84
C ILE A 22 -6.73 -0.64 -16.67
N ASN A 23 -6.87 0.19 -17.71
CA ASN A 23 -7.68 -0.22 -18.85
C ASN A 23 -7.08 0.32 -20.16
N ASP A 24 -6.80 -0.63 -21.04
CA ASP A 24 -6.35 -0.47 -22.41
C ASP A 24 -7.31 0.40 -23.22
N SER A 25 -6.75 1.24 -24.08
CA SER A 25 -7.42 1.77 -25.27
C SER A 25 -6.50 1.55 -26.45
N LEU A 26 -6.85 0.56 -27.27
CA LEU A 26 -6.26 0.33 -28.58
C LEU A 26 -6.66 1.48 -29.52
N GLU A 27 -5.67 2.22 -30.00
CA GLU A 27 -5.75 2.86 -31.32
C GLU A 27 -4.62 2.35 -32.22
N THR A 28 -5.02 1.93 -33.40
CA THR A 28 -4.21 1.33 -34.46
C THR A 28 -3.41 2.39 -35.23
N VAL A 29 -2.08 2.30 -35.25
CA VAL A 29 -1.24 2.91 -36.30
C VAL A 29 -0.10 1.96 -36.70
N SER A 30 -0.06 1.61 -37.98
CA SER A 30 0.93 0.75 -38.65
C SER A 30 2.29 1.47 -38.85
N PRO A 31 3.38 0.74 -39.20
CA PRO A 31 4.73 1.02 -38.69
C PRO A 31 5.55 1.96 -39.56
N VAL A 32 6.42 2.74 -38.91
CA VAL A 32 7.59 3.36 -39.52
C VAL A 32 8.80 3.08 -38.62
N SER A 33 9.85 2.54 -39.21
CA SER A 33 11.19 2.35 -38.63
C SER A 33 12.22 3.02 -39.55
N PRO A 34 13.48 3.31 -39.14
CA PRO A 34 14.04 3.49 -37.79
C PRO A 34 14.85 4.81 -37.67
N THR A 35 15.24 5.23 -36.46
CA THR A 35 16.59 5.80 -36.19
C THR A 35 16.86 6.00 -34.69
N ASP A 36 18.05 5.56 -34.31
CA ASP A 36 18.75 5.57 -33.02
C ASP A 36 18.44 6.70 -32.02
N THR A 37 18.23 6.38 -30.74
CA THR A 37 19.25 6.47 -29.67
C THR A 37 18.62 6.25 -28.29
N ALA A 38 19.20 5.31 -27.54
CA ALA A 38 18.80 4.96 -26.18
C ALA A 38 19.48 5.88 -25.14
N GLU A 39 18.71 6.42 -24.19
CA GLU A 39 19.24 6.93 -22.92
C GLU A 39 18.54 6.24 -21.75
N SER A 40 19.22 5.24 -21.18
CA SER A 40 18.90 4.62 -19.90
C SER A 40 19.65 5.34 -18.78
N SER A 41 18.88 5.83 -17.83
CA SER A 41 19.35 6.44 -16.59
C SER A 41 19.69 5.39 -15.55
N SER A 42 20.97 5.20 -15.20
CA SER A 42 21.35 4.77 -13.84
C SER A 42 22.83 5.06 -13.49
N SER A 43 23.03 5.45 -12.22
CA SER A 43 24.24 5.27 -11.40
C SER A 43 25.55 5.98 -11.77
N SER A 44 26.00 6.92 -10.93
CA SER A 44 27.43 7.25 -10.73
C SER A 44 27.65 8.17 -9.52
N GLN A 45 27.75 7.63 -8.30
CA GLN A 45 28.24 8.39 -7.14
C GLN A 45 29.72 8.08 -6.85
N ALA A 46 30.58 8.25 -7.86
CA ALA A 46 32.03 8.42 -7.64
C ALA A 46 32.33 9.92 -7.70
N ARG A 47 32.17 10.64 -6.58
CA ARG A 47 32.58 12.06 -6.54
C ARG A 47 34.10 12.11 -6.72
N LEU A 48 34.55 12.72 -7.81
CA LEU A 48 35.96 13.06 -8.01
C LEU A 48 36.48 13.76 -6.75
N LEU A 49 37.65 13.36 -6.22
CA LEU A 49 38.30 14.01 -5.05
C LEU A 49 38.47 15.52 -5.25
N LEU A 50 38.45 15.99 -6.49
CA LEU A 50 38.50 17.39 -6.88
C LEU A 50 37.24 18.19 -6.48
N LEU A 51 36.10 17.52 -6.27
CA LEU A 51 34.78 18.08 -5.96
C LEU A 51 34.40 17.96 -4.47
N ASP A 52 35.35 17.60 -3.61
CA ASP A 52 35.14 17.41 -2.17
C ASP A 52 35.02 18.72 -1.37
N GLY A 53 35.03 19.87 -2.05
CA GLY A 53 34.97 21.20 -1.45
C GLY A 53 36.35 21.85 -1.26
N THR A 54 37.45 21.12 -1.40
CA THR A 54 38.81 21.67 -1.21
C THR A 54 39.25 22.57 -2.36
N PHE A 55 39.01 22.14 -3.60
CA PHE A 55 39.35 22.88 -4.81
C PHE A 55 38.10 23.33 -5.57
N PHE A 56 37.07 22.48 -5.61
CA PHE A 56 35.78 22.80 -6.20
C PHE A 56 34.61 22.38 -5.31
N LYS A 57 33.59 23.23 -5.24
CA LYS A 57 32.32 22.93 -4.57
C LYS A 57 31.25 22.56 -5.60
N TYR A 58 30.73 21.34 -5.51
CA TYR A 58 29.70 20.82 -6.42
C TYR A 58 28.36 21.55 -6.26
N LEU A 59 27.70 21.89 -7.38
CA LEU A 59 26.38 22.53 -7.42
C LEU A 59 25.34 21.62 -8.08
N PRO A 60 24.54 20.86 -7.29
CA PRO A 60 23.59 19.88 -7.82
C PRO A 60 22.46 20.51 -8.65
N GLU A 61 21.98 21.69 -8.27
CA GLU A 61 20.85 22.38 -8.90
C GLU A 61 21.09 22.85 -10.35
N LYS A 62 22.35 22.79 -10.84
CA LYS A 62 22.75 23.28 -12.17
C LYS A 62 23.39 22.21 -13.04
N CYS A 63 23.07 20.94 -12.76
CA CYS A 63 23.55 19.78 -13.50
C CYS A 63 22.44 19.23 -14.40
N THR A 64 22.78 18.86 -15.64
CA THR A 64 21.87 18.22 -16.59
C THR A 64 22.54 16.98 -17.17
N GLY A 65 21.94 15.81 -16.94
CA GLY A 65 22.52 14.52 -17.33
C GLY A 65 23.94 14.34 -16.79
N ASN A 66 24.89 13.99 -17.67
CA ASN A 66 26.30 13.76 -17.32
C ASN A 66 27.15 15.03 -17.13
N LYS A 67 26.61 16.22 -17.36
CA LYS A 67 27.32 17.50 -17.21
C LYS A 67 27.18 18.02 -15.79
N ILE A 68 28.32 18.21 -15.12
CA ILE A 68 28.41 18.74 -13.78
C ILE A 68 28.90 20.19 -13.78
N THR A 69 28.34 21.00 -12.88
CA THR A 69 28.81 22.38 -12.62
C THR A 69 29.38 22.47 -11.21
N ALA A 70 30.58 23.01 -11.05
CA ALA A 70 31.20 23.24 -9.74
C ALA A 70 31.82 24.63 -9.65
N LEU A 71 31.84 25.21 -8.44
CA LEU A 71 32.47 26.50 -8.14
C LEU A 71 33.93 26.30 -7.79
N CYS A 72 34.83 27.07 -8.41
CA CYS A 72 36.23 27.07 -8.00
C CYS A 72 36.42 27.82 -6.69
N MET A 73 37.01 27.17 -5.69
CA MET A 73 37.26 27.73 -4.36
C MET A 73 38.56 28.56 -4.28
N LYS A 74 39.39 28.53 -5.33
CA LYS A 74 40.66 29.28 -5.44
C LYS A 74 40.50 30.60 -6.21
N CYS A 75 39.36 30.83 -6.85
CA CYS A 75 39.03 32.12 -7.45
C CYS A 75 38.71 33.16 -6.36
N PRO A 76 39.05 34.45 -6.55
CA PRO A 76 38.69 35.52 -5.62
C PRO A 76 37.19 35.51 -5.32
N ARG A 77 36.80 35.79 -4.06
CA ARG A 77 35.41 35.64 -3.57
C ARG A 77 34.40 36.48 -4.35
N ASP A 78 34.85 37.57 -4.97
CA ASP A 78 33.99 38.47 -5.76
C ASP A 78 33.70 37.91 -7.18
N VAL A 79 34.42 36.87 -7.61
CA VAL A 79 34.23 36.20 -8.91
C VAL A 79 34.27 34.69 -8.74
N LEU A 80 33.26 34.13 -8.06
CA LEU A 80 33.07 32.67 -7.96
C LEU A 80 32.85 32.06 -9.35
N THR A 81 33.92 31.59 -9.97
CA THR A 81 33.88 31.08 -11.34
C THR A 81 33.26 29.68 -11.35
N LYS A 82 32.15 29.54 -12.09
CA LYS A 82 31.49 28.26 -12.37
C LYS A 82 32.25 27.55 -13.48
N VAL A 83 32.68 26.31 -13.21
CA VAL A 83 33.34 25.45 -14.19
C VAL A 83 32.44 24.27 -14.49
N LYS A 84 32.19 24.03 -15.79
CA LYS A 84 31.41 22.90 -16.28
C LYS A 84 32.33 21.77 -16.72
N GLY A 85 32.01 20.54 -16.33
CA GLY A 85 32.75 19.33 -16.69
C GLY A 85 31.86 18.11 -16.70
N PHE A 86 32.47 16.93 -16.72
CA PHE A 86 31.75 15.65 -16.71
C PHE A 86 32.07 14.87 -15.43
N HIS A 87 31.13 14.06 -14.96
CA HIS A 87 31.24 13.36 -13.67
C HIS A 87 32.45 12.39 -13.59
N ASN A 88 32.95 11.93 -14.74
CA ASN A 88 34.06 10.99 -14.89
C ASN A 88 35.35 11.62 -15.44
N CYS A 89 35.37 12.93 -15.70
CA CYS A 89 36.49 13.60 -16.36
C CYS A 89 36.93 14.88 -15.63
N THR A 90 38.21 14.95 -15.27
CA THR A 90 38.80 16.09 -14.54
C THR A 90 39.45 17.13 -15.43
N SER A 91 39.50 16.90 -16.75
CA SER A 91 40.27 17.72 -17.70
C SER A 91 39.87 19.19 -17.67
N ASN A 92 38.57 19.50 -17.66
CA ASN A 92 38.07 20.87 -17.66
C ASN A 92 38.41 21.62 -16.36
N PHE A 93 38.31 20.94 -15.22
CA PHE A 93 38.61 21.50 -13.90
C PHE A 93 40.11 21.72 -13.71
N LEU A 94 40.94 20.75 -14.12
CA LEU A 94 42.40 20.88 -14.11
C LEU A 94 42.89 21.97 -15.08
N SER A 95 42.26 22.08 -16.24
CA SER A 95 42.55 23.15 -17.22
C SER A 95 42.18 24.52 -16.67
N HIS A 96 41.10 24.63 -15.89
CA HIS A 96 40.75 25.86 -15.18
C HIS A 96 41.80 26.20 -14.12
N LEU A 97 42.19 25.25 -13.26
CA LEU A 97 43.23 25.46 -12.24
C LEU A 97 44.55 25.92 -12.88
N LYS A 98 45.00 25.25 -13.95
CA LYS A 98 46.22 25.61 -14.68
C LYS A 98 46.19 27.04 -15.20
N ARG A 99 45.08 27.41 -15.84
CA ARG A 99 44.95 28.66 -16.59
C ARG A 99 44.65 29.86 -15.70
N LYS A 100 43.97 29.68 -14.57
CA LYS A 100 43.56 30.78 -13.67
C LYS A 100 44.38 30.86 -12.38
N HIS A 101 45.00 29.76 -11.95
CA HIS A 101 45.75 29.67 -10.69
C HIS A 101 47.19 29.17 -10.87
N GLY A 102 47.66 29.04 -12.12
CA GLY A 102 49.03 28.68 -12.43
C GLY A 102 49.37 27.20 -12.17
N GLN A 103 50.64 26.86 -12.41
CA GLN A 103 51.13 25.49 -12.29
C GLN A 103 51.22 25.03 -10.82
N ASP A 104 51.51 25.94 -9.90
CA ASP A 104 51.66 25.64 -8.47
C ASP A 104 50.36 25.11 -7.85
N CYS A 105 49.20 25.64 -8.25
CA CYS A 105 47.90 25.15 -7.78
C CYS A 105 47.61 23.71 -8.26
N ILE A 106 48.13 23.31 -9.42
CA ILE A 106 48.02 21.92 -9.90
C ILE A 106 48.93 21.00 -9.10
N GLU A 107 50.15 21.44 -8.80
CA GLU A 107 51.06 20.64 -7.96
C GLU A 107 50.53 20.51 -6.53
N GLU A 108 49.87 21.55 -5.99
CA GLU A 108 49.12 21.49 -4.73
C GLU A 108 48.02 20.42 -4.81
N TYR A 109 47.20 20.43 -5.87
CA TYR A 109 46.17 19.40 -6.09
C TYR A 109 46.77 17.99 -6.24
N LYS A 110 47.85 17.82 -7.01
CA LYS A 110 48.51 16.52 -7.17
C LYS A 110 49.06 16.00 -5.83
N THR A 111 49.62 16.89 -5.01
CA THR A 111 50.12 16.57 -3.67
C THR A 111 48.96 16.20 -2.74
N TYR A 112 47.86 16.94 -2.78
CA TYR A 112 46.63 16.63 -2.04
C TYR A 112 46.08 15.25 -2.40
N VAL A 113 45.98 14.92 -3.69
CA VAL A 113 45.52 13.60 -4.16
C VAL A 113 46.48 12.49 -3.74
N LYS A 114 47.80 12.70 -3.81
CA LYS A 114 48.80 11.73 -3.33
C LYS A 114 48.66 11.47 -1.83
N LYS A 115 48.46 12.53 -1.03
CA LYS A 115 48.25 12.43 0.43
C LYS A 115 46.98 11.66 0.77
N LYS A 116 45.84 12.02 0.21
CA LYS A 116 44.55 11.30 0.37
C LYS A 116 44.65 9.83 -0.04
N LYS A 117 45.34 9.51 -1.15
CA LYS A 117 45.57 8.12 -1.59
C LYS A 117 46.49 7.35 -0.63
N SER A 118 47.47 8.01 -0.01
CA SER A 118 48.37 7.38 0.98
C SER A 118 47.68 7.13 2.33
N GLU A 119 46.74 8.00 2.73
CA GLU A 119 45.92 7.83 3.94
C GLU A 119 44.94 6.66 3.79
N VAL A 120 44.42 6.41 2.58
CA VAL A 120 43.59 5.23 2.27
C VAL A 120 44.41 3.93 2.26
N LYS A 121 45.70 3.98 1.89
CA LYS A 121 46.60 2.79 1.89
C LYS A 121 47.04 2.32 3.28
N LYS A 122 47.15 3.20 4.29
CA LYS A 122 47.55 2.81 5.66
C LYS A 122 46.53 1.97 6.43
N LYS A 123 45.30 1.80 5.92
CA LYS A 123 44.25 0.97 6.53
C LYS A 123 44.09 -0.42 5.93
N GLY A 124 44.97 -0.85 5.01
CA GLY A 124 44.89 -2.17 4.41
C GLY A 124 46.25 -2.67 3.97
N ASP A 125 47.08 -3.09 4.93
CA ASP A 125 48.39 -3.67 4.65
C ASP A 125 48.35 -5.17 4.96
N THR A 126 48.15 -5.99 3.93
CA THR A 126 48.95 -7.19 3.67
C THR A 126 48.70 -7.58 2.21
N PHE A 127 49.52 -7.10 1.28
CA PHE A 127 49.60 -7.72 -0.04
C PHE A 127 51.05 -7.93 -0.47
N VAL A 128 51.29 -9.19 -0.81
CA VAL A 128 52.48 -9.77 -1.41
C VAL A 128 52.84 -9.07 -2.72
N LYS A 129 54.15 -8.89 -2.94
CA LYS A 129 54.75 -8.38 -4.18
C LYS A 129 54.28 -9.18 -5.39
N ILE A 130 53.77 -8.50 -6.43
CA ILE A 130 53.64 -9.09 -7.77
C ILE A 130 54.35 -8.18 -8.79
N THR A 131 55.34 -8.79 -9.41
CA THR A 131 56.03 -8.37 -10.62
C THR A 131 55.09 -8.34 -11.83
N THR A 132 55.42 -7.43 -12.75
CA THR A 132 54.80 -7.19 -14.06
C THR A 132 54.20 -8.42 -14.75
N SER A 133 52.87 -8.46 -14.87
CA SER A 133 52.17 -9.24 -15.88
C SER A 133 50.79 -8.65 -16.19
N LYS A 134 50.39 -8.86 -17.44
CA LYS A 134 49.27 -8.28 -18.21
C LYS A 134 47.97 -8.02 -17.42
N THR A 135 47.34 -6.89 -17.73
CA THR A 135 46.01 -6.43 -17.30
C THR A 135 44.97 -7.56 -17.22
N LYS A 136 44.74 -8.07 -16.00
CA LYS A 136 43.41 -8.56 -15.60
C LYS A 136 42.62 -7.34 -15.15
N ARG A 137 41.56 -6.98 -15.87
CA ARG A 137 40.50 -6.14 -15.31
C ARG A 137 40.01 -6.88 -14.06
N SER A 138 40.28 -6.32 -12.88
CA SER A 138 39.62 -6.78 -11.66
C SER A 138 38.12 -6.54 -11.87
N ASN A 139 37.35 -7.63 -11.99
CA ASN A 139 35.91 -7.58 -11.85
C ASN A 139 35.61 -7.04 -10.45
N GLU A 140 35.42 -5.73 -10.31
CA GLU A 140 34.72 -5.18 -9.16
C GLU A 140 33.33 -5.80 -9.21
N LYS A 141 33.04 -6.69 -8.25
CA LYS A 141 31.77 -7.38 -8.15
C LYS A 141 30.68 -6.32 -7.91
N ILE A 142 29.94 -5.97 -8.97
CA ILE A 142 28.98 -4.86 -8.98
C ILE A 142 27.86 -5.06 -7.95
N MET A 143 27.51 -6.32 -7.65
CA MET A 143 26.44 -6.69 -6.73
C MET A 143 26.72 -8.04 -6.06
N SER A 144 26.33 -8.19 -4.79
CA SER A 144 26.41 -9.48 -4.09
C SER A 144 25.20 -10.36 -4.42
N GLN A 145 25.35 -11.68 -4.26
CA GLN A 145 24.22 -12.62 -4.42
C GLN A 145 23.07 -12.27 -3.45
N GLU A 146 23.40 -11.87 -2.22
CA GLU A 146 22.38 -11.52 -1.23
C GLU A 146 21.57 -10.28 -1.63
N GLN A 147 22.24 -9.25 -2.16
CA GLN A 147 21.55 -8.05 -2.65
C GLN A 147 20.69 -8.33 -3.88
N PHE A 148 21.17 -9.20 -4.77
CA PHE A 148 20.41 -9.65 -5.93
C PHE A 148 19.15 -10.42 -5.48
N ASP A 149 19.33 -11.39 -4.58
CA ASP A 149 18.25 -12.21 -4.03
C ASP A 149 17.19 -11.35 -3.32
N GLU A 150 17.62 -10.37 -2.52
CA GLU A 150 16.74 -9.44 -1.82
C GLU A 150 15.91 -8.59 -2.78
N ASN A 151 16.48 -8.17 -3.92
CA ASN A 151 15.75 -7.42 -4.93
C ASN A 151 14.67 -8.27 -5.61
N ILE A 152 14.99 -9.53 -5.96
CA ILE A 152 14.02 -10.47 -6.53
C ILE A 152 12.91 -10.75 -5.51
N LEU A 153 13.27 -11.04 -4.26
CA LEU A 153 12.32 -11.25 -3.17
C LEU A 153 11.35 -10.07 -3.04
N LYS A 154 11.87 -8.85 -2.94
CA LYS A 154 11.06 -7.62 -2.83
C LYS A 154 10.17 -7.40 -4.03
N TYR A 155 10.66 -7.68 -5.24
CA TYR A 155 9.84 -7.59 -6.45
C TYR A 155 8.64 -8.55 -6.40
N PHE A 156 8.86 -9.81 -6.02
CA PHE A 156 7.77 -10.79 -5.91
C PHE A 156 6.74 -10.43 -4.83
N ILE A 157 7.21 -9.96 -3.67
CA ILE A 157 6.33 -9.51 -2.59
C ILE A 157 5.58 -8.24 -3.01
N HIS A 158 6.27 -7.18 -3.42
CA HIS A 158 5.64 -5.91 -3.74
C HIS A 158 4.62 -6.01 -4.89
N SER A 159 4.96 -6.78 -5.93
CA SER A 159 4.13 -6.94 -7.12
C SER A 159 3.12 -8.09 -7.01
N MET A 160 3.02 -8.76 -5.84
CA MET A 160 2.10 -9.89 -5.60
C MET A 160 2.19 -11.00 -6.67
N ILE A 161 3.40 -11.32 -7.10
CA ILE A 161 3.64 -12.25 -8.21
C ILE A 161 3.57 -13.71 -7.71
N PRO A 162 2.89 -14.61 -8.43
CA PRO A 162 2.91 -16.04 -8.10
C PRO A 162 4.34 -16.61 -8.11
N LEU A 163 4.70 -17.37 -7.06
CA LEU A 163 6.08 -17.87 -6.89
C LEU A 163 6.62 -18.71 -8.06
N HIS A 164 5.73 -19.35 -8.83
CA HIS A 164 6.14 -20.14 -10.00
C HIS A 164 6.69 -19.26 -11.13
N ALA A 165 6.40 -17.96 -11.16
CA ALA A 165 6.89 -17.05 -12.18
C ALA A 165 8.41 -16.89 -12.14
N VAL A 166 9.09 -17.20 -11.03
CA VAL A 166 10.56 -17.16 -10.96
C VAL A 166 11.20 -18.24 -11.84
N GLU A 167 10.44 -19.29 -12.17
CA GLU A 167 10.83 -20.39 -13.06
C GLU A 167 10.18 -20.26 -14.45
N ASP A 168 9.48 -19.15 -14.72
CA ASP A 168 8.92 -18.91 -16.05
C ASP A 168 10.05 -18.84 -17.10
N PRO A 169 9.90 -19.48 -18.28
CA PRO A 169 10.95 -19.51 -19.29
C PRO A 169 11.39 -18.11 -19.76
N TYR A 170 10.46 -17.16 -19.91
CA TYR A 170 10.79 -15.81 -20.34
C TYR A 170 11.40 -14.99 -19.21
N PHE A 171 10.92 -15.16 -17.98
CA PHE A 171 11.53 -14.54 -16.81
C PHE A 171 13.00 -14.99 -16.66
N SER A 172 13.26 -16.29 -16.71
CA SER A 172 14.63 -16.85 -16.67
C SER A 172 15.49 -16.40 -17.87
N LYS A 173 14.88 -16.30 -19.05
CA LYS A 173 15.56 -15.83 -20.26
C LYS A 173 16.08 -14.40 -20.12
N ILE A 174 15.36 -13.50 -19.45
CA ILE A 174 15.83 -12.12 -19.19
C ILE A 174 17.20 -12.15 -18.47
N PHE A 175 17.36 -12.94 -17.42
CA PHE A 175 18.64 -13.02 -16.69
C PHE A 175 19.72 -13.75 -17.48
N THR A 176 19.34 -14.67 -18.35
CA THR A 176 20.25 -15.37 -19.27
C THR A 176 20.79 -14.42 -20.33
N ASP A 177 19.91 -13.68 -21.01
CA ASP A 177 20.26 -12.70 -22.06
C ASP A 177 21.10 -11.53 -21.51
N LEU A 178 20.94 -11.22 -20.22
CA LEU A 178 21.75 -10.23 -19.49
C LEU A 178 23.08 -10.78 -18.93
N ASN A 179 23.43 -12.04 -19.21
CA ASN A 179 24.67 -12.69 -18.76
C ASN A 179 24.89 -12.62 -17.23
N ILE A 180 23.81 -12.74 -16.44
CA ILE A 180 23.85 -12.61 -14.99
C ILE A 180 24.73 -13.69 -14.33
N SER A 181 24.78 -14.89 -14.92
CA SER A 181 25.65 -15.99 -14.49
C SER A 181 27.14 -15.64 -14.62
N GLU A 182 27.54 -14.91 -15.65
CA GLU A 182 28.93 -14.45 -15.84
C GLU A 182 29.34 -13.42 -14.79
N MET A 183 28.37 -12.70 -14.22
CA MET A 183 28.58 -11.80 -13.08
C MET A 183 28.71 -12.55 -11.75
N GLY A 184 28.63 -13.90 -11.76
CA GLY A 184 28.69 -14.74 -10.57
C GLY A 184 27.42 -14.66 -9.72
N LEU A 185 26.28 -14.35 -10.34
CA LEU A 185 24.96 -14.28 -9.73
C LEU A 185 24.07 -15.39 -10.29
N ILE A 186 23.26 -15.98 -9.43
CA ILE A 186 22.38 -17.11 -9.77
C ILE A 186 20.95 -16.75 -9.43
N LEU A 187 20.03 -16.94 -10.37
CA LEU A 187 18.60 -16.76 -10.10
C LEU A 187 18.12 -17.86 -9.13
N MET A 188 17.45 -17.46 -8.06
CA MET A 188 16.93 -18.39 -7.08
C MET A 188 15.79 -19.24 -7.66
N SER A 189 15.67 -20.49 -7.21
CA SER A 189 14.52 -21.34 -7.54
C SER A 189 13.27 -20.91 -6.78
N ARG A 190 12.10 -21.38 -7.22
CA ARG A 190 10.82 -21.19 -6.53
C ARG A 190 10.90 -21.62 -5.07
N ARG A 191 11.56 -22.75 -4.79
CA ARG A 191 11.69 -23.28 -3.43
C ARG A 191 12.53 -22.36 -2.55
N THR A 192 13.62 -21.80 -3.07
CA THR A 192 14.46 -20.85 -2.33
C THR A 192 13.73 -19.53 -2.10
N LEU A 193 13.01 -19.03 -3.10
CA LEU A 193 12.16 -17.85 -2.97
C LEU A 193 11.12 -18.03 -1.86
N GLY A 194 10.39 -19.16 -1.84
CA GLY A 194 9.40 -19.47 -0.80
C GLY A 194 9.99 -19.44 0.61
N ARG A 195 11.13 -20.12 0.84
CA ARG A 195 11.82 -20.09 2.15
C ARG A 195 12.28 -18.68 2.54
N ARG A 196 12.76 -17.89 1.56
CA ARG A 196 13.19 -16.51 1.82
C ARG A 196 12.00 -15.61 2.18
N ILE A 197 10.83 -15.81 1.57
CA ILE A 197 9.58 -15.11 1.93
C ILE A 197 9.16 -15.44 3.37
N GLU A 198 9.18 -16.73 3.74
CA GLU A 198 8.85 -17.18 5.10
C GLU A 198 9.80 -16.55 6.14
N LYS A 199 11.10 -16.59 5.90
CA LYS A 199 12.09 -15.91 6.76
C LYS A 199 11.90 -14.39 6.80
N HIS A 200 11.51 -13.79 5.67
CA HIS A 200 11.22 -12.36 5.61
C HIS A 200 9.98 -12.02 6.46
N TYR A 201 8.94 -12.84 6.40
CA TYR A 201 7.75 -12.72 7.25
C TYR A 201 8.13 -12.78 8.74
N GLU A 202 8.88 -13.80 9.17
CA GLU A 202 9.36 -13.92 10.56
C GLU A 202 10.14 -12.67 11.01
N THR A 203 10.99 -12.13 10.13
CA THR A 203 11.76 -10.92 10.38
C THR A 203 10.85 -9.69 10.54
N GLN A 204 9.81 -9.56 9.71
CA GLN A 204 8.83 -8.46 9.84
C GLN A 204 7.98 -8.59 11.10
N VAL A 205 7.53 -9.80 11.45
CA VAL A 205 6.80 -10.06 12.70
C VAL A 205 7.65 -9.66 13.91
N ALA A 206 8.91 -10.10 13.96
CA ALA A 206 9.82 -9.72 15.04
C ALA A 206 10.05 -8.20 15.12
N LYS A 207 10.15 -7.53 13.97
CA LYS A 207 10.26 -6.07 13.89
C LYS A 207 9.01 -5.39 14.46
N ILE A 208 7.82 -5.83 14.06
CA ILE A 208 6.54 -5.30 14.57
C ILE A 208 6.45 -5.49 16.08
N LYS A 209 6.78 -6.67 16.61
CA LYS A 209 6.82 -6.91 18.07
C LYS A 209 7.75 -5.93 18.79
N SER A 210 8.96 -5.70 18.27
CA SER A 210 9.91 -4.75 18.86
C SER A 210 9.45 -3.28 18.77
N GLU A 211 8.67 -2.91 17.76
CA GLU A 211 8.06 -1.59 17.66
C GLU A 211 6.92 -1.46 18.67
N LEU A 212 6.02 -2.45 18.74
CA LEU A 212 4.90 -2.48 19.67
C LEU A 212 5.36 -2.49 21.13
N GLU A 213 6.45 -3.20 21.48
CA GLU A 213 7.01 -3.24 22.84
C GLU A 213 7.26 -1.83 23.41
N LYS A 214 7.73 -0.89 22.56
CA LYS A 214 8.06 0.49 22.94
C LYS A 214 6.84 1.39 23.10
N VAL A 215 5.69 0.93 22.62
CA VAL A 215 4.45 1.70 22.59
C VAL A 215 3.62 1.36 23.82
N PRO A 216 3.16 2.36 24.59
CA PRO A 216 2.38 2.11 25.80
C PRO A 216 0.94 1.67 25.49
N TYR A 217 0.35 2.21 24.43
CA TYR A 217 -1.08 2.05 24.12
C TYR A 217 -1.30 1.88 22.62
N VAL A 218 -2.21 0.97 22.26
CA VAL A 218 -2.60 0.72 20.87
C VAL A 218 -4.11 0.67 20.74
N CYS A 219 -4.61 0.96 19.55
CA CYS A 219 -5.97 0.65 19.12
C CYS A 219 -5.89 -0.42 18.04
N THR A 220 -6.80 -1.38 18.03
CA THR A 220 -6.88 -2.39 16.97
C THR A 220 -8.12 -2.17 16.11
N THR A 221 -8.04 -2.54 14.83
CA THR A 221 -9.20 -2.65 13.94
C THR A 221 -9.33 -4.09 13.45
N ILE A 222 -10.53 -4.64 13.52
CA ILE A 222 -10.82 -6.05 13.27
C ILE A 222 -11.62 -6.17 11.96
N ASP A 223 -10.94 -5.94 10.84
CA ASP A 223 -11.42 -6.10 9.46
C ASP A 223 -10.18 -6.13 8.54
N ILE A 224 -9.30 -7.14 8.77
CA ILE A 224 -7.83 -7.13 8.58
C ILE A 224 -7.16 -6.57 9.84
N TRP A 225 -6.74 -7.47 10.74
CA TRP A 225 -6.26 -7.13 12.08
C TRP A 225 -5.11 -6.14 11.96
N THR A 226 -5.36 -4.91 12.35
CA THR A 226 -4.39 -3.83 12.24
C THR A 226 -4.25 -3.18 13.60
N ALA A 227 -3.01 -2.94 14.02
CA ALA A 227 -2.71 -2.15 15.20
C ALA A 227 -2.35 -0.72 14.79
N HIS A 228 -2.86 0.24 15.55
CA HIS A 228 -2.65 1.66 15.37
C HIS A 228 -2.15 2.28 16.67
N TRP A 229 -1.17 3.17 16.57
CA TRP A 229 -0.70 3.97 17.69
C TRP A 229 -0.23 5.33 17.22
N ILE A 230 -0.01 6.22 18.18
CA ILE A 230 0.52 7.56 17.94
C ILE A 230 1.97 7.59 18.47
N THR A 231 2.89 8.05 17.65
CA THR A 231 4.30 8.25 18.03
C THR A 231 4.49 9.55 18.82
N ASN A 232 5.67 9.72 19.42
CA ASN A 232 6.00 10.93 20.19
C ASN A 232 5.95 12.23 19.35
N ASP A 233 6.10 12.12 18.03
CA ASP A 233 5.93 13.23 17.06
C ASP A 233 4.48 13.39 16.56
N LEU A 234 3.51 12.82 17.28
CA LEU A 234 2.06 12.89 16.99
C LEU A 234 1.67 12.33 15.62
N ARG A 235 2.41 11.34 15.12
CA ARG A 235 2.08 10.66 13.87
C ARG A 235 1.40 9.34 14.16
N ARG A 236 0.30 9.08 13.44
CA ARG A 236 -0.35 7.78 13.46
C ARG A 236 0.47 6.77 12.67
N VAL A 237 0.83 5.67 13.31
CA VAL A 237 1.40 4.48 12.66
C VAL A 237 0.33 3.40 12.60
N SER A 238 0.38 2.56 11.57
CA SER A 238 -0.58 1.48 11.35
C SER A 238 0.17 0.29 10.79
N VAL A 239 -0.02 -0.88 11.40
CA VAL A 239 0.63 -2.13 10.97
C VAL A 239 -0.39 -3.24 10.93
N ALA A 240 -0.42 -3.98 9.82
CA ALA A 240 -1.21 -5.20 9.73
C ALA A 240 -0.55 -6.28 10.61
N LEU A 241 -1.33 -6.84 11.53
CA LEU A 241 -0.96 -7.96 12.37
C LEU A 241 -1.33 -9.27 11.70
N ASP A 242 -2.55 -9.36 11.16
CA ASP A 242 -3.04 -10.59 10.55
C ASP A 242 -4.09 -10.32 9.44
N CYS A 243 -4.08 -11.16 8.42
CA CYS A 243 -5.06 -11.23 7.33
C CYS A 243 -5.43 -12.71 7.02
N GLN A 244 -5.36 -13.58 8.02
CA GLN A 244 -5.67 -15.00 7.86
C GLN A 244 -7.16 -15.24 7.56
N ARG A 245 -7.40 -16.28 6.74
CA ARG A 245 -8.76 -16.74 6.46
C ARG A 245 -9.24 -17.68 7.56
N PHE A 246 -10.22 -17.24 8.35
CA PHE A 246 -10.88 -18.10 9.33
C PHE A 246 -11.82 -19.09 8.64
N ARG A 247 -11.59 -20.39 8.83
CA ARG A 247 -12.41 -21.47 8.25
C ARG A 247 -13.48 -21.93 9.24
N GLY A 248 -14.65 -22.26 8.73
CA GLY A 248 -15.77 -22.78 9.54
C GLY A 248 -16.71 -21.67 10.02
N VAL A 249 -17.53 -21.98 11.02
CA VAL A 249 -18.51 -21.06 11.59
C VAL A 249 -17.79 -19.98 12.39
N HIS A 250 -18.14 -18.71 12.13
CA HIS A 250 -17.61 -17.54 12.83
C HIS A 250 -18.51 -17.14 14.00
N SER A 251 -18.74 -18.07 14.93
CA SER A 251 -19.51 -17.81 16.15
C SER A 251 -18.76 -16.85 17.08
N TYR A 252 -19.49 -16.20 17.99
CA TYR A 252 -18.95 -15.13 18.84
C TYR A 252 -17.84 -15.60 19.80
N ASP A 253 -17.96 -16.82 20.35
CA ASP A 253 -16.96 -17.53 21.16
C ASP A 253 -15.69 -17.85 20.36
N ARG A 254 -15.86 -18.35 19.13
CA ARG A 254 -14.71 -18.62 18.26
C ARG A 254 -13.99 -17.34 17.84
N LEU A 255 -14.74 -16.28 17.56
CA LEU A 255 -14.16 -14.97 17.26
C LEU A 255 -13.37 -14.43 18.45
N SER A 256 -13.85 -14.58 19.68
CA SER A 256 -13.07 -14.17 20.86
C SER A 256 -11.78 -14.95 21.01
N ASP A 257 -11.77 -16.25 20.74
CA ASP A 257 -10.55 -17.06 20.78
C ASP A 257 -9.53 -16.59 19.74
N ILE A 258 -9.98 -16.40 18.50
CA ILE A 258 -9.12 -15.92 17.40
C ILE A 258 -8.56 -14.52 17.70
N ILE A 259 -9.39 -13.62 18.23
CA ILE A 259 -8.94 -12.26 18.57
C ILE A 259 -7.85 -12.32 19.63
N GLN A 260 -8.01 -13.17 20.66
CA GLN A 260 -7.00 -13.34 21.69
C GLN A 260 -5.74 -14.02 21.19
N GLU A 261 -5.86 -15.03 20.33
CA GLU A 261 -4.71 -15.73 19.74
C GLU A 261 -3.83 -14.73 18.99
N ILE A 262 -4.42 -13.93 18.09
CA ILE A 262 -3.69 -12.93 17.32
C ILE A 262 -3.13 -11.84 18.25
N ASN A 263 -3.92 -11.33 19.20
CA ASN A 263 -3.42 -10.34 20.14
C ASN A 263 -2.25 -10.88 20.99
N GLY A 264 -2.35 -12.13 21.44
CA GLY A 264 -1.33 -12.85 22.20
C GLY A 264 -0.06 -13.08 21.38
N GLU A 265 -0.17 -13.37 20.08
CA GLU A 265 0.99 -13.49 19.20
C GLU A 265 1.85 -12.22 19.21
N PHE A 266 1.25 -11.03 19.33
CA PHE A 266 1.95 -9.74 19.34
C PHE A 266 2.14 -9.14 20.74
N ASP A 267 1.97 -9.93 21.81
CA ASP A 267 2.07 -9.49 23.21
C ASP A 267 1.15 -8.29 23.53
N LEU A 268 -0.01 -8.23 22.88
CA LEU A 268 -1.03 -7.21 23.06
C LEU A 268 -2.08 -7.67 24.07
N ASN A 269 -1.85 -7.36 25.34
CA ASN A 269 -2.86 -7.61 26.38
C ASN A 269 -3.94 -6.52 26.44
N THR A 270 -5.01 -6.81 27.17
CA THR A 270 -6.18 -5.92 27.35
C THR A 270 -5.85 -4.57 28.00
N ASN A 271 -4.75 -4.46 28.75
CA ASN A 271 -4.31 -3.19 29.36
C ASN A 271 -3.60 -2.28 28.34
N LYS A 272 -2.99 -2.88 27.32
CA LYS A 272 -2.27 -2.17 26.25
C LYS A 272 -3.20 -1.76 25.12
N ILE A 273 -4.21 -2.58 24.82
CA ILE A 273 -5.22 -2.26 23.81
C ILE A 273 -6.28 -1.34 24.43
N VAL A 274 -6.29 -0.07 24.04
CA VAL A 274 -7.24 0.93 24.50
C VAL A 274 -8.65 0.61 24.00
N ALA A 275 -8.75 0.18 22.74
CA ALA A 275 -10.00 -0.24 22.13
C ALA A 275 -9.75 -1.10 20.90
N SER A 276 -10.72 -1.97 20.61
CA SER A 276 -10.85 -2.73 19.37
C SER A 276 -12.05 -2.20 18.59
N VAL A 277 -11.82 -1.76 17.36
CA VAL A 277 -12.85 -1.29 16.44
C VAL A 277 -13.28 -2.44 15.54
N THR A 278 -14.57 -2.79 15.54
CA THR A 278 -15.12 -3.80 14.61
C THR A 278 -16.29 -3.22 13.83
N ASP A 279 -16.68 -3.90 12.78
CA ASP A 279 -17.98 -3.68 12.15
C ASP A 279 -19.14 -4.05 13.12
N ASN A 280 -20.37 -3.68 12.78
CA ASN A 280 -21.57 -4.05 13.53
C ASN A 280 -22.05 -5.49 13.27
N GLY A 281 -21.16 -6.40 12.83
CA GLY A 281 -21.50 -7.81 12.66
C GLY A 281 -22.01 -8.41 13.97
N SER A 282 -23.15 -9.09 13.93
CA SER A 282 -23.85 -9.58 15.14
C SER A 282 -22.97 -10.45 16.03
N ASN A 283 -22.11 -11.28 15.44
CA ASN A 283 -21.18 -12.13 16.19
C ASN A 283 -20.03 -11.34 16.84
N PHE A 284 -19.53 -10.27 16.21
CA PHE A 284 -18.57 -9.38 16.86
C PHE A 284 -19.22 -8.63 18.03
N VAL A 285 -20.40 -8.03 17.80
CA VAL A 285 -21.14 -7.35 18.85
C VAL A 285 -21.41 -8.27 20.03
N LYS A 286 -21.83 -9.52 19.77
CA LYS A 286 -22.05 -10.52 20.82
C LYS A 286 -20.74 -10.89 21.53
N ALA A 287 -19.65 -11.12 20.81
CA ALA A 287 -18.35 -11.49 21.39
C ALA A 287 -17.86 -10.41 22.36
N PHE A 288 -17.89 -9.15 21.93
CA PHE A 288 -17.46 -8.03 22.77
C PHE A 288 -18.45 -7.71 23.90
N LYS A 289 -19.75 -7.95 23.72
CA LYS A 289 -20.72 -7.83 24.82
C LYS A 289 -20.50 -8.88 25.91
N THR A 290 -20.16 -10.12 25.51
CA THR A 290 -19.96 -11.24 26.43
C THR A 290 -18.59 -11.22 27.09
N PHE A 291 -17.52 -10.98 26.32
CA PHE A 291 -16.13 -11.12 26.77
C PHE A 291 -15.36 -9.80 26.88
N GLY A 292 -15.94 -8.67 26.45
CA GLY A 292 -15.27 -7.37 26.44
C GLY A 292 -15.26 -6.65 27.78
N VAL A 293 -14.21 -5.88 28.02
CA VAL A 293 -14.15 -4.93 29.14
C VAL A 293 -15.16 -3.80 28.90
N LYS A 294 -16.10 -3.62 29.84
CA LYS A 294 -17.09 -2.54 29.79
C LYS A 294 -16.45 -1.22 30.19
N LEU A 295 -16.71 -0.14 29.43
CA LEU A 295 -16.29 1.22 29.79
C LEU A 295 -16.77 1.63 31.18
N THR A 296 -17.95 1.18 31.60
CA THR A 296 -18.53 1.50 32.92
C THR A 296 -17.69 1.01 34.09
N ASN A 297 -16.77 0.06 33.86
CA ASN A 297 -15.86 -0.45 34.87
C ASN A 297 -14.52 0.32 34.89
N ILE A 298 -14.29 1.20 33.91
CA ILE A 298 -13.13 2.08 33.82
C ILE A 298 -13.60 3.44 34.34
N ASN A 299 -13.26 3.75 35.60
CA ASN A 299 -13.62 5.00 36.25
C ASN A 299 -12.80 6.16 35.63
N ILE A 300 -13.15 6.57 34.41
CA ILE A 300 -12.62 7.78 33.79
C ILE A 300 -13.48 8.92 34.34
N GLU A 301 -12.96 9.63 35.35
CA GLU A 301 -13.47 10.95 35.73
C GLU A 301 -13.25 11.92 34.56
N ASN A 302 -14.11 11.88 33.54
CA ASN A 302 -14.29 12.99 32.60
C ASN A 302 -15.65 12.89 31.92
N GLU A 303 -16.23 14.08 31.73
CA GLU A 303 -17.64 14.37 31.51
C GLU A 303 -18.31 13.57 30.39
N VAL A 304 -19.49 13.06 30.75
CA VAL A 304 -20.40 12.22 29.97
C VAL A 304 -20.81 12.91 28.66
N MET A 305 -20.46 12.31 27.52
CA MET A 305 -21.33 12.38 26.34
C MET A 305 -22.50 11.42 26.59
N PRO A 306 -23.76 11.88 26.52
CA PRO A 306 -24.90 11.05 26.86
C PRO A 306 -24.99 9.88 25.88
N ASP A 307 -25.01 8.68 26.48
CA ASP A 307 -25.37 7.41 25.88
C ASP A 307 -26.68 7.57 25.10
N SER A 308 -26.55 7.82 23.80
CA SER A 308 -27.67 7.77 22.88
C SER A 308 -27.81 6.31 22.47
N GLN A 309 -28.33 5.49 23.37
CA GLN A 309 -28.91 4.22 22.96
C GLN A 309 -30.03 4.53 21.96
N PRO A 310 -29.98 4.03 20.72
CA PRO A 310 -31.19 3.87 19.95
C PRO A 310 -31.92 2.69 20.59
N THR A 311 -32.91 3.01 21.41
CA THR A 311 -33.96 2.08 21.79
C THR A 311 -34.56 1.45 20.53
N GLU A 312 -34.31 0.16 20.40
CA GLU A 312 -35.12 -0.88 19.77
C GLU A 312 -35.99 -0.54 18.55
N ALA A 313 -35.60 -1.11 17.42
CA ALA A 313 -36.53 -1.68 16.45
C ALA A 313 -35.91 -2.97 15.89
N SER A 314 -35.76 -3.97 16.76
CA SER A 314 -35.58 -5.36 16.33
C SER A 314 -36.24 -6.24 17.36
N SER A 315 -37.52 -6.55 17.07
CA SER A 315 -38.32 -7.66 17.59
C SER A 315 -37.77 -8.34 18.84
N GLU A 316 -38.38 -7.99 19.97
CA GLU A 316 -38.36 -8.70 21.23
C GLU A 316 -38.54 -10.22 21.03
N SER A 317 -37.55 -10.98 21.49
CA SER A 317 -37.79 -12.20 22.26
C SER A 317 -36.58 -12.41 23.18
N ASP A 318 -36.83 -12.14 24.46
CA ASP A 318 -36.14 -12.61 25.65
C ASP A 318 -34.73 -12.08 25.94
N VAL A 319 -34.73 -10.92 26.59
CA VAL A 319 -33.69 -10.51 27.55
C VAL A 319 -34.01 -11.20 28.88
N GLU A 320 -33.27 -12.25 29.23
CA GLU A 320 -33.03 -12.54 30.64
C GLU A 320 -31.82 -11.74 31.13
N GLU A 321 -32.13 -10.98 32.16
CA GLU A 321 -31.29 -10.12 32.96
C GLU A 321 -30.30 -10.98 33.77
N GLY A 322 -29.01 -10.61 33.76
CA GLY A 322 -28.06 -10.99 34.82
C GLY A 322 -27.65 -12.46 34.89
N GLU A 323 -26.83 -12.94 33.95
CA GLU A 323 -25.90 -14.01 34.30
C GLU A 323 -24.80 -13.44 35.19
N SER A 324 -24.97 -13.66 36.50
CA SER A 324 -23.88 -13.64 37.47
C SER A 324 -22.71 -14.43 36.91
N TRP A 325 -21.52 -13.81 36.86
CA TRP A 325 -20.28 -14.49 36.50
C TRP A 325 -20.13 -15.73 37.38
N ASN A 326 -20.34 -16.92 36.83
CA ASN A 326 -19.86 -18.15 37.45
C ASN A 326 -18.33 -18.12 37.33
N LEU A 327 -17.70 -17.49 38.32
CA LEU A 327 -16.26 -17.33 38.48
C LEU A 327 -15.56 -18.65 38.88
N ASP A 328 -16.19 -19.79 38.62
CA ASP A 328 -15.78 -21.10 39.13
C ASP A 328 -15.04 -21.96 38.09
N ASN A 329 -14.74 -21.42 36.90
CA ASN A 329 -13.86 -22.09 35.93
C ASN A 329 -12.69 -21.17 35.49
N PRO A 330 -11.52 -21.27 36.14
CA PRO A 330 -10.36 -20.41 35.88
C PRO A 330 -9.76 -20.54 34.48
N GLU A 331 -10.13 -21.58 33.72
CA GLU A 331 -9.50 -21.89 32.42
C GLU A 331 -10.05 -21.06 31.24
N HIS A 332 -11.11 -20.26 31.43
CA HIS A 332 -11.76 -19.50 30.34
C HIS A 332 -12.07 -18.04 30.68
N ILE A 333 -11.25 -17.38 31.50
CA ILE A 333 -11.40 -15.94 31.71
C ILE A 333 -10.78 -15.19 30.51
N CYS A 334 -11.53 -15.15 29.41
CA CYS A 334 -11.22 -14.35 28.22
C CYS A 334 -11.69 -12.91 28.45
N PHE A 335 -10.76 -11.95 28.41
CA PHE A 335 -11.10 -10.52 28.40
C PHE A 335 -10.70 -9.88 27.08
N LEU A 336 -11.68 -9.69 26.20
CA LEU A 336 -11.53 -8.83 25.04
C LEU A 336 -11.37 -7.35 25.48
N PRO A 337 -10.62 -6.53 24.72
CA PRO A 337 -10.53 -5.10 24.97
C PRO A 337 -11.88 -4.39 24.89
N VAL A 338 -11.89 -3.12 25.30
CA VAL A 338 -13.00 -2.20 25.06
C VAL A 338 -13.42 -2.24 23.59
N HIS A 339 -14.72 -2.29 23.34
CA HIS A 339 -15.27 -2.34 21.99
C HIS A 339 -15.69 -0.96 21.50
N LEU A 340 -15.28 -0.63 20.27
CA LEU A 340 -15.81 0.49 19.51
C LEU A 340 -16.44 -0.01 18.22
N ARG A 341 -17.57 0.58 17.85
CA ARG A 341 -18.23 0.28 16.58
C ARG A 341 -17.62 1.13 15.47
N CYS A 342 -17.42 0.53 14.31
CA CYS A 342 -16.95 1.24 13.13
C CYS A 342 -17.95 2.33 12.73
N CYS A 343 -17.54 3.59 12.81
CA CYS A 343 -18.37 4.75 12.44
C CYS A 343 -18.85 4.67 10.99
N ALA A 344 -18.01 4.18 10.07
CA ALA A 344 -18.35 4.08 8.66
C ALA A 344 -19.50 3.08 8.43
N HIS A 345 -19.42 1.90 9.04
CA HIS A 345 -20.51 0.92 8.99
C HIS A 345 -21.76 1.45 9.71
N PHE A 346 -21.59 2.12 10.85
CA PHE A 346 -22.72 2.71 11.57
C PHE A 346 -23.48 3.75 10.74
N LEU A 347 -22.78 4.70 10.10
CA LEU A 347 -23.40 5.69 9.21
C LEU A 347 -24.12 5.05 8.03
N SER A 348 -23.53 3.99 7.44
CA SER A 348 -24.19 3.21 6.39
C SER A 348 -25.48 2.56 6.88
N LEU A 349 -25.49 2.02 8.11
CA LEU A 349 -26.69 1.43 8.71
C LEU A 349 -27.76 2.50 8.96
N CYS A 350 -27.41 3.68 9.47
CA CYS A 350 -28.37 4.78 9.64
C CYS A 350 -29.05 5.13 8.30
N ALA A 351 -28.26 5.42 7.26
CA ALA A 351 -28.78 5.79 5.95
C ALA A 351 -29.64 4.68 5.33
N THR A 352 -29.18 3.43 5.37
CA THR A 352 -29.91 2.30 4.77
C THR A 352 -31.16 1.91 5.55
N THR A 353 -31.13 1.98 6.89
CA THR A 353 -32.31 1.70 7.73
C THR A 353 -33.40 2.73 7.50
N ASP A 354 -33.06 4.02 7.49
CA ASP A 354 -34.05 5.08 7.26
C ASP A 354 -34.63 5.03 5.84
N ALA A 355 -33.77 4.79 4.84
CA ALA A 355 -34.22 4.58 3.47
C ALA A 355 -35.16 3.36 3.37
N ASN A 356 -34.82 2.24 4.00
CA ASN A 356 -35.66 1.05 4.00
C ASN A 356 -37.02 1.33 4.66
N LYS A 357 -37.06 2.00 5.82
CA LYS A 357 -38.32 2.38 6.49
C LYS A 357 -39.25 3.17 5.55
N VAL A 358 -38.70 4.19 4.88
CA VAL A 358 -39.47 4.99 3.89
C VAL A 358 -39.97 4.14 2.72
N LEU A 359 -39.17 3.15 2.28
CA LEU A 359 -39.48 2.31 1.14
C LEU A 359 -40.38 1.11 1.46
N THR A 360 -40.45 0.64 2.71
CA THR A 360 -41.17 -0.60 3.06
C THR A 360 -42.33 -0.39 4.03
N GLU A 361 -42.25 0.57 4.96
CA GLU A 361 -43.27 0.75 6.01
C GLU A 361 -44.39 1.69 5.58
N GLN A 362 -44.15 2.53 4.58
CA GLN A 362 -45.13 3.47 4.05
C GLN A 362 -45.51 3.10 2.62
N ASP A 363 -46.80 2.86 2.35
CA ASP A 363 -47.31 2.63 0.98
C ASP A 363 -47.41 3.97 0.22
N THR A 364 -46.23 4.55 -0.05
CA THR A 364 -46.08 5.81 -0.78
C THR A 364 -45.92 5.54 -2.27
N PRO A 365 -46.24 6.52 -3.14
CA PRO A 365 -45.89 6.44 -4.56
C PRO A 365 -44.40 6.14 -4.82
N LEU A 366 -43.52 6.62 -3.94
CA LEU A 366 -42.09 6.32 -3.99
C LEU A 366 -41.79 4.84 -3.73
N SER A 367 -42.40 4.24 -2.70
CA SER A 367 -42.27 2.80 -2.39
C SER A 367 -42.73 1.93 -3.57
N GLN A 368 -43.90 2.23 -4.15
CA GLN A 368 -44.44 1.49 -5.29
C GLN A 368 -43.53 1.60 -6.52
N MET A 369 -43.03 2.81 -6.80
CA MET A 369 -42.07 3.04 -7.88
C MET A 369 -40.76 2.27 -7.65
N HIS A 370 -40.22 2.31 -6.43
CA HIS A 370 -39.02 1.59 -6.05
C HIS A 370 -39.20 0.08 -6.23
N ALA A 371 -40.28 -0.51 -5.71
CA ALA A 371 -40.58 -1.93 -5.86
C ALA A 371 -40.71 -2.33 -7.34
N ALA A 372 -41.36 -1.51 -8.17
CA ALA A 372 -41.47 -1.74 -9.60
C ALA A 372 -40.10 -1.71 -10.32
N ILE A 373 -39.23 -0.77 -9.97
CA ILE A 373 -37.87 -0.68 -10.51
C ILE A 373 -37.02 -1.86 -10.05
N MET A 374 -37.01 -2.17 -8.75
CA MET A 374 -36.26 -3.29 -8.19
C MET A 374 -36.69 -4.63 -8.78
N LYS A 375 -37.97 -4.83 -9.07
CA LYS A 375 -38.45 -6.03 -9.78
C LYS A 375 -37.82 -6.16 -11.16
N LYS A 376 -37.66 -5.06 -11.90
CA LYS A 376 -37.02 -5.03 -13.22
C LYS A 376 -35.52 -5.28 -13.13
N CYS A 377 -34.82 -4.62 -12.21
CA CYS A 377 -33.39 -4.82 -11.96
C CYS A 377 -33.10 -6.29 -11.56
N ASN A 378 -33.95 -6.88 -10.72
CA ASN A 378 -33.83 -8.28 -10.34
C ASN A 378 -33.94 -9.26 -11.52
N VAL A 379 -34.71 -8.94 -12.57
CA VAL A 379 -34.75 -9.79 -13.77
C VAL A 379 -33.37 -9.77 -14.46
N LEU A 380 -32.76 -8.60 -14.60
CA LEU A 380 -31.43 -8.46 -15.19
C LEU A 380 -30.35 -9.14 -14.34
N TRP A 381 -30.34 -8.92 -13.02
CA TRP A 381 -29.38 -9.59 -12.13
C TRP A 381 -29.54 -11.12 -12.12
N LYS A 382 -30.77 -11.64 -12.22
CA LYS A 382 -31.00 -13.08 -12.38
C LYS A 382 -30.50 -13.61 -13.72
N ALA A 383 -30.61 -12.83 -14.79
CA ALA A 383 -30.04 -13.19 -16.08
C ALA A 383 -28.49 -13.20 -16.02
N ALA A 384 -27.88 -12.20 -15.37
CA ALA A 384 -26.44 -12.14 -15.16
C ALA A 384 -25.88 -13.33 -14.36
N GLY A 385 -26.71 -13.96 -13.52
CA GLY A 385 -26.33 -15.19 -12.80
C GLY A 385 -26.33 -16.48 -13.63
N ARG A 386 -26.76 -16.46 -14.90
CA ARG A 386 -26.83 -17.63 -15.77
C ARG A 386 -25.71 -17.59 -16.82
N PRO A 387 -24.89 -18.65 -17.00
CA PRO A 387 -23.70 -18.59 -17.86
C PRO A 387 -23.95 -18.04 -19.27
N LYS A 388 -24.90 -18.61 -20.02
CA LYS A 388 -25.23 -18.16 -21.38
C LYS A 388 -25.70 -16.71 -21.46
N SER A 389 -26.52 -16.30 -20.50
CA SER A 389 -27.03 -14.93 -20.45
C SER A 389 -25.94 -13.95 -20.00
N ALA A 390 -25.03 -14.37 -19.13
CA ALA A 390 -23.88 -13.58 -18.70
C ALA A 390 -22.90 -13.31 -19.85
N GLU A 391 -22.63 -14.32 -20.69
CA GLU A 391 -21.85 -14.17 -21.93
C GLU A 391 -22.52 -13.15 -22.86
N THR A 392 -23.83 -13.30 -23.11
CA THR A 392 -24.59 -12.34 -23.93
C THR A 392 -24.56 -10.91 -23.36
N ILE A 393 -24.65 -10.77 -22.03
CA ILE A 393 -24.53 -9.48 -21.34
C ILE A 393 -23.16 -8.88 -21.58
N GLN A 394 -22.09 -9.67 -21.43
CA GLN A 394 -20.72 -9.23 -21.66
C GLN A 394 -20.49 -8.83 -23.12
N ASP A 395 -21.02 -9.57 -24.09
CA ASP A 395 -20.90 -9.26 -25.51
C ASP A 395 -21.58 -7.93 -25.88
N VAL A 396 -22.78 -7.68 -25.34
CA VAL A 396 -23.55 -6.46 -25.65
C VAL A 396 -22.97 -5.24 -24.91
N LEU A 397 -22.62 -5.41 -23.65
CA LEU A 397 -22.22 -4.29 -22.80
C LEU A 397 -20.72 -4.00 -22.85
N GLY A 398 -19.90 -5.03 -23.12
CA GLY A 398 -18.43 -4.99 -23.01
C GLY A 398 -17.92 -5.32 -21.60
N HIS A 399 -18.81 -5.56 -20.64
CA HIS A 399 -18.48 -5.87 -19.25
C HIS A 399 -19.59 -6.72 -18.60
N THR A 400 -19.29 -7.33 -17.47
CA THR A 400 -20.28 -8.10 -16.69
C THR A 400 -21.20 -7.17 -15.90
N LEU A 401 -22.40 -7.66 -15.55
CA LEU A 401 -23.32 -6.93 -14.67
C LEU A 401 -23.16 -7.43 -13.24
N SER A 402 -22.78 -6.54 -12.33
CA SER A 402 -22.61 -6.87 -10.92
C SER A 402 -23.97 -7.04 -10.23
N ARG A 403 -24.11 -8.11 -9.45
CA ARG A 403 -25.27 -8.33 -8.59
C ARG A 403 -25.01 -7.70 -7.22
N PRO A 404 -26.01 -7.01 -6.61
CA PRO A 404 -25.88 -6.55 -5.24
C PRO A 404 -25.62 -7.72 -4.29
N GLY A 405 -24.71 -7.51 -3.34
CA GLY A 405 -24.33 -8.49 -2.33
C GLY A 405 -24.40 -7.88 -0.94
N GLU A 406 -24.99 -8.60 0.00
CA GLU A 406 -25.24 -8.11 1.38
C GLU A 406 -23.95 -7.78 2.14
N THR A 407 -22.83 -8.41 1.78
CA THR A 407 -21.54 -8.28 2.47
C THR A 407 -20.76 -7.01 2.12
N ARG A 408 -21.24 -6.17 1.18
CA ARG A 408 -20.60 -4.92 0.79
C ARG A 408 -21.61 -3.78 0.81
N TRP A 409 -21.39 -2.82 1.71
CA TRP A 409 -22.25 -1.67 1.97
C TRP A 409 -22.77 -0.91 0.72
N ASN A 410 -21.93 -0.68 -0.29
CA ASN A 410 -22.30 0.09 -1.48
C ASN A 410 -22.78 -0.76 -2.67
N SER A 411 -22.86 -2.09 -2.51
CA SER A 411 -23.07 -3.00 -3.65
C SER A 411 -24.39 -2.76 -4.40
N LEU A 412 -25.45 -2.36 -3.70
CA LEU A 412 -26.74 -2.03 -4.31
C LEU A 412 -26.65 -0.75 -5.14
N PHE A 413 -25.99 0.27 -4.60
CA PHE A 413 -25.78 1.52 -5.30
C PHE A 413 -24.96 1.29 -6.57
N ASP A 414 -23.82 0.60 -6.46
CA ASP A 414 -22.94 0.30 -7.59
C ASP A 414 -23.66 -0.52 -8.68
N ALA A 415 -24.43 -1.52 -8.27
CA ALA A 415 -25.20 -2.35 -9.20
C ALA A 415 -26.32 -1.57 -9.91
N LEU A 416 -27.00 -0.67 -9.21
CA LEU A 416 -27.99 0.22 -9.80
C LEU A 416 -27.35 1.24 -10.73
N GLN A 417 -26.19 1.79 -10.37
CA GLN A 417 -25.44 2.74 -11.19
C GLN A 417 -24.94 2.09 -12.49
N GLN A 418 -24.49 0.84 -12.43
CA GLN A 418 -24.17 0.06 -13.64
C GLN A 418 -25.38 -0.07 -14.57
N ILE A 419 -26.56 -0.41 -14.03
CA ILE A 419 -27.81 -0.50 -14.82
C ILE A 419 -28.21 0.86 -15.40
N PHE A 420 -28.06 1.94 -14.62
CA PHE A 420 -28.35 3.30 -15.08
C PHE A 420 -27.45 3.72 -16.24
N ASN A 421 -26.15 3.42 -16.15
CA ASN A 421 -25.16 3.79 -17.16
C ASN A 421 -25.32 3.02 -18.48
N MET A 422 -25.98 1.86 -18.49
CA MET A 422 -26.25 1.08 -19.71
C MET A 422 -27.58 1.43 -20.40
N LYS A 423 -28.21 2.55 -20.05
CA LYS A 423 -29.52 2.97 -20.57
C LYS A 423 -29.59 2.94 -22.10
N GLU A 424 -28.55 3.39 -22.79
CA GLU A 424 -28.50 3.43 -24.26
C GLU A 424 -28.48 2.03 -24.89
N LYS A 425 -27.79 1.09 -24.23
CA LYS A 425 -27.69 -0.32 -24.67
C LYS A 425 -28.85 -1.18 -24.18
N SER A 426 -29.74 -0.64 -23.33
CA SER A 426 -30.87 -1.37 -22.72
C SER A 426 -31.73 -2.08 -23.77
N LEU A 427 -32.11 -1.39 -24.85
CA LEU A 427 -32.97 -1.97 -25.89
C LEU A 427 -32.31 -3.16 -26.59
N LEU A 428 -31.02 -3.04 -26.93
CA LEU A 428 -30.25 -4.10 -27.55
C LEU A 428 -30.10 -5.28 -26.58
N LEU A 429 -29.76 -5.01 -25.33
CA LEU A 429 -29.59 -6.01 -24.29
C LEU A 429 -30.87 -6.83 -24.06
N HIS A 430 -32.03 -6.17 -23.91
CA HIS A 430 -33.30 -6.86 -23.70
C HIS A 430 -33.69 -7.73 -24.92
N ARG A 431 -33.41 -7.27 -26.14
CA ARG A 431 -33.62 -8.07 -27.36
C ARG A 431 -32.71 -9.30 -27.38
N SER A 432 -31.41 -9.13 -27.13
CA SER A 432 -30.45 -10.23 -27.13
C SER A 432 -30.74 -11.27 -26.04
N LEU A 433 -31.31 -10.84 -24.91
CA LEU A 433 -31.71 -11.74 -23.81
C LEU A 433 -33.13 -12.31 -23.97
N ASN A 434 -33.85 -12.02 -25.06
CA ASN A 434 -35.25 -12.41 -25.28
C ASN A 434 -36.18 -11.98 -24.12
N MET A 435 -35.95 -10.80 -23.55
CA MET A 435 -36.75 -10.24 -22.47
C MET A 435 -37.69 -9.16 -22.98
N LYS A 436 -38.87 -9.02 -22.35
CA LYS A 436 -39.71 -7.83 -22.55
C LYS A 436 -38.88 -6.59 -22.16
N ILE A 437 -39.00 -5.47 -22.87
CA ILE A 437 -38.26 -4.24 -22.54
C ILE A 437 -38.73 -3.75 -21.16
N LEU A 438 -37.87 -3.88 -20.14
CA LEU A 438 -38.23 -3.58 -18.75
C LEU A 438 -37.86 -2.14 -18.37
N LEU A 439 -36.75 -1.62 -18.90
CA LEU A 439 -36.20 -0.30 -18.59
C LEU A 439 -36.17 0.54 -19.87
N LYS A 440 -36.99 1.60 -19.90
CA LYS A 440 -37.00 2.63 -20.97
C LYS A 440 -36.11 3.79 -20.59
#